data_AF-A0A409VDQ4-F1
#
_entry.id   AF-A0A409VDQ4-F1
#
_cell.length_a   1.000
_cell.length_b   1.000
_cell.length_c   1.000
_cell.angle_alpha   90.00
_cell.angle_beta   90.00
_cell.angle_gamma   90.00
#
_symmetry.space_group_name_H-M   'P 1'
#
loop_
_entity.id
_entity.type
_entity.pdbx_description
1 polymer ?
#
loop_
_entity_poly.entity_id
_entity_poly.type
_entity_poly.pdbx_seq_one_letter_code
_entity_poly.pdbx_strand_id
1 'polypeptide(L)'
;MTPSATTAGKTATNEDSEELARFRQEWLDELKHRREAASAITAGGDSQSRDVGASQTSAGEIPKGPLTSPTRSTFGKRAATDAYKRHEAANLPDDALPASHPALTNAGIQVVTANLPPSLQNALKIYKDAVEHEQNGDLDEALLLYRRAFRIDDQVDRAFRREEKLKAILQSQTAVASSKGRTTGVDELAGRFEKVVSVKETGLPTTVAVATGSLAQLIKEFPAEVQFEPLVENEPIHLKVLPDELLVSVLKRLDPTSIERFGSVSRKARLLTLDSGVWRPLVKLIYRPPQIPDDEDLIEIMERCLYDYRRVFIEQPRIRMDGVYIAICHYIRPGLSENRWVNISHLITYHRYLRFYPNGQVLSLLVNEEHGPQQVIPMLKPTLRMKGFYIGTWKLEGTTVHLTDLIDASGRYFIPHATDTGPKAASIGTSVNTHANNMPAPEYAKYAFGMMLTLKSRPLGRWNKMEILGYESVKMDTGDSHPISLKHERPFWFSKVKSYGI
;
A
#
# COMPACT_ATOMS: atom_id res chain seq x y z
N MET A 1 -7.18 -63.81 61.92
CA MET A 1 -7.79 -63.90 60.58
C MET A 1 -7.60 -62.54 59.90
N THR A 2 -6.94 -62.51 58.75
CA THR A 2 -6.91 -61.41 57.76
C THR A 2 -8.33 -61.11 57.22
N PRO A 3 -8.63 -59.98 56.52
CA PRO A 3 -7.75 -59.31 55.54
C PRO A 3 -7.76 -57.76 55.46
N SER A 4 -6.91 -57.33 54.53
CA SER A 4 -6.44 -56.03 54.04
C SER A 4 -7.32 -55.31 53.00
N ALA A 5 -7.26 -53.97 52.97
CA ALA A 5 -7.23 -53.05 51.79
C ALA A 5 -7.52 -51.62 52.31
N THR A 6 -6.77 -50.55 52.01
CA THR A 6 -6.76 -49.86 50.71
C THR A 6 -5.61 -48.83 50.70
N THR A 7 -4.59 -49.01 49.85
CA THR A 7 -3.47 -48.08 49.62
C THR A 7 -3.29 -47.82 48.13
N ALA A 8 -4.39 -47.56 47.41
CA ALA A 8 -4.38 -47.47 45.94
C ALA A 8 -4.44 -46.02 45.39
N GLY A 9 -4.56 -44.99 46.23
CA GLY A 9 -4.82 -43.62 45.76
C GLY A 9 -3.61 -42.72 45.51
N LYS A 10 -2.39 -43.13 45.91
CA LYS A 10 -1.20 -42.24 45.87
C LYS A 10 -0.14 -42.63 44.83
N THR A 11 -0.20 -43.85 44.28
CA THR A 11 0.76 -44.32 43.27
C THR A 11 0.36 -43.85 41.87
N ALA A 12 -0.94 -43.82 41.55
CA ALA A 12 -1.43 -43.42 40.23
C ALA A 12 -1.04 -41.98 39.83
N THR A 13 -1.10 -41.01 40.77
CA THR A 13 -0.72 -39.62 40.46
C THR A 13 0.76 -39.43 40.20
N ASN A 14 1.61 -40.32 40.72
CA ASN A 14 3.05 -40.25 40.52
C ASN A 14 3.45 -40.92 39.19
N GLU A 15 2.81 -42.05 38.84
CA GLU A 15 2.96 -42.70 37.55
C GLU A 15 2.48 -41.78 36.40
N ASP A 16 1.32 -41.12 36.55
CA ASP A 16 0.84 -40.13 35.57
C ASP A 16 1.80 -38.95 35.40
N SER A 17 2.45 -38.52 36.49
CA SER A 17 3.45 -37.43 36.46
C SER A 17 4.75 -37.86 35.77
N GLU A 18 5.17 -39.11 35.95
CA GLU A 18 6.33 -39.68 35.28
C GLU A 18 6.06 -39.93 33.79
N GLU A 19 4.86 -40.38 33.43
CA GLU A 19 4.43 -40.52 32.03
C GLU A 19 4.34 -39.16 31.32
N LEU A 20 3.81 -38.13 31.98
CA LEU A 20 3.82 -36.76 31.45
C LEU A 20 5.23 -36.19 31.29
N ALA A 21 6.17 -36.55 32.17
CA ALA A 21 7.57 -36.14 32.05
C ALA A 21 8.26 -36.82 30.86
N ARG A 22 8.00 -38.12 30.64
CA ARG A 22 8.48 -38.86 29.46
C ARG A 22 7.90 -38.29 28.17
N PHE A 23 6.60 -37.99 28.14
CA PHE A 23 5.95 -37.38 26.99
C PHE A 23 6.55 -36.01 26.64
N ARG A 24 6.85 -35.18 27.65
CA ARG A 24 7.52 -33.88 27.43
C ARG A 24 8.94 -34.04 26.86
N GLN A 25 9.67 -35.06 27.27
CA GLN A 25 11.00 -35.35 26.74
C GLN A 25 10.94 -35.83 25.29
N GLU A 26 10.07 -36.79 25.00
CA GLU A 26 9.86 -37.28 23.63
C GLU A 26 9.42 -36.16 22.68
N TRP A 27 8.54 -35.26 23.14
CA TRP A 27 8.10 -34.11 22.36
C TRP A 27 9.23 -33.10 22.09
N LEU A 28 10.11 -32.87 23.07
CA LEU A 28 11.27 -32.00 22.88
C LEU A 28 12.28 -32.58 21.88
N ASP A 29 12.47 -33.89 21.89
CA ASP A 29 13.38 -34.56 20.96
C ASP A 29 12.79 -34.62 19.54
N GLU A 30 11.48 -34.75 19.39
CA GLU A 30 10.82 -34.61 18.09
C GLU A 30 10.94 -33.17 17.53
N LEU A 31 10.83 -32.15 18.39
CA LEU A 31 11.06 -30.77 17.97
C LEU A 31 12.51 -30.51 17.53
N LYS A 32 13.49 -31.13 18.20
CA LYS A 32 14.90 -31.07 17.78
C LYS A 32 15.11 -31.77 16.44
N HIS A 33 14.57 -32.98 16.27
CA HIS A 33 14.66 -33.74 15.02
C HIS A 33 14.00 -32.98 13.86
N ARG A 34 12.87 -32.30 14.10
CA ARG A 34 12.20 -31.46 13.10
C ARG A 34 12.99 -30.18 12.78
N ARG A 35 13.69 -29.60 13.76
CA ARG A 35 14.59 -28.46 13.56
C ARG A 35 15.83 -28.85 12.78
N GLU A 36 16.40 -30.03 13.06
CA GLU A 36 17.55 -30.60 12.37
C GLU A 36 17.19 -31.00 10.94
N ALA A 37 16.02 -31.62 10.72
CA ALA A 37 15.50 -31.89 9.38
C ALA A 37 15.26 -30.60 8.58
N ALA A 38 14.70 -29.55 9.20
CA ALA A 38 14.55 -28.24 8.57
C ALA A 38 15.91 -27.58 8.25
N SER A 39 16.91 -27.77 9.11
CA SER A 39 18.28 -27.30 8.91
C SER A 39 19.03 -28.09 7.83
N ALA A 40 18.75 -29.38 7.68
CA ALA A 40 19.32 -30.23 6.63
C ALA A 40 18.74 -29.89 5.25
N ILE A 41 17.44 -29.55 5.17
CA ILE A 41 16.78 -29.08 3.95
C ILE A 41 17.32 -27.71 3.49
N THR A 42 17.87 -26.91 4.40
CA THR A 42 18.49 -25.62 4.06
C THR A 42 19.99 -25.72 3.72
N ALA A 43 20.65 -26.84 4.01
CA ALA A 43 22.08 -27.06 3.75
C ALA A 43 22.37 -28.00 2.56
N GLY A 44 21.40 -28.81 2.10
CA GLY A 44 21.53 -29.73 0.97
C GLY A 44 20.82 -29.22 -0.29
N GLY A 45 21.32 -28.15 -0.89
CA GLY A 45 20.79 -27.58 -2.12
C GLY A 45 21.79 -27.64 -3.27
N ASP A 46 22.22 -28.84 -3.68
CA ASP A 46 22.84 -29.04 -4.99
C ASP A 46 22.74 -30.51 -5.47
N SER A 47 22.41 -30.68 -6.76
CA SER A 47 22.55 -31.87 -7.63
C SER A 47 21.39 -32.89 -7.78
N GLN A 48 20.78 -32.82 -8.98
CA GLN A 48 20.41 -33.92 -9.91
C GLN A 48 19.27 -34.94 -9.64
N SER A 49 18.18 -34.73 -10.39
CA SER A 49 17.50 -35.62 -11.39
C SER A 49 17.06 -37.08 -11.11
N ARG A 50 15.86 -37.40 -11.64
CA ARG A 50 15.22 -38.71 -11.97
C ARG A 50 14.53 -39.43 -10.80
N ASP A 51 13.45 -40.20 -10.95
CA ASP A 51 12.35 -40.39 -11.94
C ASP A 51 11.38 -41.41 -11.26
N VAL A 52 10.10 -41.43 -11.68
CA VAL A 52 9.09 -42.51 -11.51
C VAL A 52 8.53 -42.90 -10.12
N GLY A 53 7.19 -43.01 -10.05
CA GLY A 53 6.57 -44.22 -9.48
C GLY A 53 5.49 -44.04 -8.41
N ALA A 54 4.25 -44.36 -8.77
CA ALA A 54 3.04 -44.36 -7.95
C ALA A 54 3.05 -45.32 -6.76
N SER A 55 2.23 -45.05 -5.74
CA SER A 55 1.25 -46.01 -5.16
C SER A 55 0.31 -45.36 -4.14
N GLN A 56 -0.92 -45.88 -4.15
CA GLN A 56 -2.09 -45.56 -3.32
C GLN A 56 -1.99 -46.19 -1.91
N THR A 57 -2.75 -45.65 -0.95
CA THR A 57 -3.41 -46.25 0.24
C THR A 57 -3.46 -45.19 1.36
N SER A 58 -4.43 -45.05 2.25
CA SER A 58 -5.83 -45.49 2.43
C SER A 58 -6.30 -44.74 3.69
N ALA A 59 -7.60 -44.57 3.83
CA ALA A 59 -8.28 -43.83 4.90
C ALA A 59 -7.93 -44.30 6.33
N GLY A 60 -8.00 -43.38 7.29
CA GLY A 60 -7.99 -43.63 8.74
C GLY A 60 -8.70 -42.50 9.49
N GLU A 61 -9.83 -42.85 10.11
CA GLU A 61 -10.83 -41.98 10.74
C GLU A 61 -10.39 -41.34 12.06
N ILE A 62 -11.03 -40.20 12.38
CA ILE A 62 -11.00 -39.48 13.65
C ILE A 62 -12.17 -39.96 14.52
N PRO A 63 -12.00 -40.28 15.83
CA PRO A 63 -13.12 -40.61 16.69
C PRO A 63 -13.84 -39.36 17.24
N LYS A 64 -15.18 -39.42 17.20
CA LYS A 64 -16.14 -38.44 17.75
C LYS A 64 -16.43 -38.70 19.23
N GLY A 65 -16.66 -37.63 20.00
CA GLY A 65 -17.29 -37.64 21.32
C GLY A 65 -18.23 -36.42 21.48
N PRO A 66 -19.24 -36.47 22.36
CA PRO A 66 -20.58 -35.94 22.08
C PRO A 66 -20.93 -34.55 22.67
N LEU A 67 -21.91 -33.91 22.01
CA LEU A 67 -22.62 -32.68 22.40
C LEU A 67 -23.58 -32.90 23.56
N THR A 68 -23.72 -31.90 24.44
CA THR A 68 -25.03 -31.48 25.00
C THR A 68 -25.02 -29.98 25.35
N SER A 69 -25.95 -29.22 24.78
CA SER A 69 -26.37 -27.89 25.20
C SER A 69 -27.59 -27.97 26.12
N PRO A 70 -28.04 -26.85 26.71
CA PRO A 70 -29.46 -26.55 26.56
C PRO A 70 -29.76 -25.10 26.16
N THR A 71 -30.76 -25.03 25.29
CA THR A 71 -31.42 -23.86 24.70
C THR A 71 -32.40 -23.21 25.68
N ARG A 72 -32.60 -21.89 25.57
CA ARG A 72 -33.92 -21.27 25.85
C ARG A 72 -34.22 -20.20 24.80
N SER A 73 -35.36 -20.35 24.13
CA SER A 73 -35.87 -19.46 23.11
C SER A 73 -37.14 -18.74 23.59
N THR A 74 -37.60 -17.84 22.72
CA THR A 74 -38.91 -17.16 22.64
C THR A 74 -39.02 -15.87 23.47
N PHE A 75 -39.66 -14.77 23.06
CA PHE A 75 -40.66 -14.38 22.04
C PHE A 75 -40.38 -12.86 21.79
N GLY A 76 -40.34 -12.28 20.58
CA GLY A 76 -41.47 -12.04 19.67
C GLY A 76 -42.19 -10.72 19.97
N LYS A 77 -41.93 -9.65 19.20
CA LYS A 77 -42.93 -8.62 18.84
C LYS A 77 -42.56 -7.92 17.53
N ARG A 78 -43.59 -7.82 16.68
CA ARG A 78 -43.66 -7.32 15.31
C ARG A 78 -44.04 -5.83 15.33
N ALA A 79 -43.48 -5.12 14.35
CA ALA A 79 -44.08 -4.14 13.45
C ALA A 79 -44.48 -2.71 13.90
N ALA A 80 -44.21 -1.82 12.92
CA ALA A 80 -44.79 -0.52 12.60
C ALA A 80 -44.01 0.70 13.12
N THR A 81 -43.71 1.76 12.36
CA THR A 81 -43.87 2.17 10.95
C THR A 81 -43.15 3.53 10.87
N ASP A 82 -42.76 3.91 9.66
CA ASP A 82 -42.58 5.29 9.20
C ASP A 82 -41.33 6.12 9.57
N ALA A 83 -40.62 6.43 8.48
CA ALA A 83 -40.18 7.77 8.11
C ALA A 83 -39.12 8.46 8.99
N TYR A 84 -37.85 8.21 8.63
CA TYR A 84 -36.92 9.32 8.41
C TYR A 84 -36.20 9.14 7.07
N LYS A 85 -36.76 9.80 6.05
CA LYS A 85 -36.05 10.19 4.82
C LYS A 85 -34.87 11.07 5.23
N ARG A 86 -33.67 10.53 5.13
CA ARG A 86 -32.43 11.29 5.23
C ARG A 86 -32.23 11.94 3.85
N HIS A 87 -32.75 13.15 3.68
CA HIS A 87 -32.53 13.91 2.46
C HIS A 87 -31.06 14.34 2.36
N GLU A 88 -30.48 13.89 1.25
CA GLU A 88 -29.33 14.39 0.51
C GLU A 88 -29.00 15.87 0.78
N ALA A 89 -27.72 16.13 1.05
CA ALA A 89 -27.09 17.38 0.64
C ALA A 89 -26.14 17.02 -0.50
N ALA A 90 -26.52 17.48 -1.69
CA ALA A 90 -25.78 17.33 -2.92
C ALA A 90 -24.35 17.90 -2.81
N ASN A 91 -23.45 17.25 -3.53
CA ASN A 91 -22.12 17.71 -3.85
C ASN A 91 -22.14 19.12 -4.46
N LEU A 92 -21.22 19.97 -4.01
CA LEU A 92 -20.60 21.01 -4.82
C LEU A 92 -19.08 20.73 -4.82
N PRO A 93 -18.38 20.98 -5.94
CA PRO A 93 -17.03 20.49 -6.23
C PRO A 93 -15.91 21.18 -5.43
N ASP A 94 -14.85 20.43 -5.15
CA ASP A 94 -13.53 20.93 -4.75
C ASP A 94 -12.85 21.58 -5.97
N ASP A 95 -13.17 22.85 -6.22
CA ASP A 95 -12.30 23.78 -6.94
C ASP A 95 -11.74 24.77 -5.92
N ALA A 96 -10.43 25.04 -6.03
CA ALA A 96 -9.62 26.03 -5.32
C ALA A 96 -10.35 26.90 -4.27
N LEU A 97 -9.96 26.77 -3.00
CA LEU A 97 -10.35 27.69 -1.93
C LEU A 97 -10.14 29.15 -2.39
N PRO A 98 -11.20 29.97 -2.55
CA PRO A 98 -11.03 31.38 -2.84
C PRO A 98 -10.45 32.07 -1.60
N ALA A 99 -9.41 32.88 -1.80
CA ALA A 99 -8.67 33.59 -0.75
C ALA A 99 -9.51 34.62 0.05
N SER A 100 -10.81 34.76 -0.21
CA SER A 100 -11.72 35.58 0.59
C SER A 100 -13.19 35.19 0.32
N HIS A 101 -13.89 34.68 1.34
CA HIS A 101 -15.35 34.49 1.28
C HIS A 101 -16.07 35.86 1.37
N PRO A 102 -17.17 36.10 0.63
CA PRO A 102 -17.93 37.37 0.64
C PRO A 102 -18.61 37.70 1.98
N ALA A 103 -18.49 36.83 2.99
CA ALA A 103 -18.98 37.07 4.35
C ALA A 103 -17.93 37.76 5.26
N LEU A 104 -16.69 37.96 4.80
CA LEU A 104 -15.63 38.63 5.55
C LEU A 104 -15.53 40.10 5.09
N THR A 105 -16.40 40.97 5.60
CA THR A 105 -16.15 42.41 5.56
C THR A 105 -15.16 42.80 6.66
N ASN A 106 -14.44 43.92 6.47
CA ASN A 106 -13.40 44.45 7.39
C ASN A 106 -13.89 44.77 8.83
N ALA A 107 -15.10 44.36 9.22
CA ALA A 107 -15.73 44.58 10.52
C ALA A 107 -15.93 43.28 11.34
N GLY A 108 -15.19 42.21 11.03
CA GLY A 108 -15.11 41.01 11.87
C GLY A 108 -16.38 40.13 11.90
N ILE A 109 -16.26 38.98 12.60
CA ILE A 109 -17.26 37.89 12.65
C ILE A 109 -18.64 38.36 13.20
N GLN A 110 -18.68 39.48 13.91
CA GLN A 110 -19.90 40.01 14.55
C GLN A 110 -21.02 40.36 13.55
N VAL A 111 -20.68 40.75 12.32
CA VAL A 111 -21.69 41.12 11.30
C VAL A 111 -22.39 39.89 10.71
N VAL A 112 -21.71 38.74 10.64
CA VAL A 112 -22.27 37.50 10.08
C VAL A 112 -23.20 36.83 11.10
N THR A 113 -22.88 36.89 12.39
CA THR A 113 -23.75 36.37 13.46
C THR A 113 -25.02 37.20 13.64
N ALA A 114 -25.01 38.48 13.26
CA ALA A 114 -26.17 39.37 13.36
C ALA A 114 -27.25 39.10 12.29
N ASN A 115 -26.89 38.49 11.17
CA ASN A 115 -27.82 38.20 10.05
C ASN A 115 -28.54 36.85 10.17
N LEU A 116 -28.32 36.10 11.25
CA LEU A 116 -29.02 34.83 11.54
C LEU A 116 -30.33 35.11 12.28
N PRO A 117 -31.39 34.28 12.12
CA PRO A 117 -32.64 34.45 12.85
C PRO A 117 -32.41 34.43 14.37
N PRO A 118 -33.14 35.24 15.16
CA PRO A 118 -32.86 35.43 16.59
C PRO A 118 -33.04 34.15 17.42
N SER A 119 -33.91 33.24 16.98
CA SER A 119 -34.08 31.90 17.57
C SER A 119 -32.81 31.06 17.44
N LEU A 120 -32.18 31.08 16.27
CA LEU A 120 -30.95 30.35 15.99
C LEU A 120 -29.75 30.94 16.74
N GLN A 121 -29.69 32.27 16.88
CA GLN A 121 -28.66 32.91 17.70
C GLN A 121 -28.78 32.50 19.18
N ASN A 122 -30.00 32.42 19.71
CA ASN A 122 -30.24 31.95 21.07
C ASN A 122 -29.89 30.46 21.24
N ALA A 123 -30.31 29.61 20.29
CA ALA A 123 -29.99 28.19 20.30
C ALA A 123 -28.47 27.92 20.18
N LEU A 124 -27.76 28.71 19.38
CA LEU A 124 -26.32 28.62 19.19
C LEU A 124 -25.55 29.00 20.47
N LYS A 125 -26.02 30.00 21.23
CA LYS A 125 -25.45 30.33 22.56
C LYS A 125 -25.59 29.17 23.53
N ILE A 126 -26.79 28.61 23.66
CA ILE A 126 -27.06 27.45 24.54
C ILE A 126 -26.21 26.24 24.13
N TYR A 127 -25.98 26.05 22.82
CA TYR A 127 -25.13 24.99 22.31
C TYR A 127 -23.63 25.21 22.61
N LYS A 128 -23.15 26.46 22.57
CA LYS A 128 -21.77 26.79 22.99
C LYS A 128 -21.56 26.49 24.46
N ASP A 129 -22.49 26.90 25.31
CA ASP A 129 -22.45 26.61 26.74
C ASP A 129 -22.40 25.08 26.98
N ALA A 130 -23.17 24.30 26.21
CA ALA A 130 -23.13 22.83 26.28
C ALA A 130 -21.74 22.25 25.95
N VAL A 131 -21.06 22.79 24.93
CA VAL A 131 -19.71 22.38 24.53
C VAL A 131 -18.67 22.75 25.60
N GLU A 132 -18.82 23.90 26.26
CA GLU A 132 -17.95 24.30 27.37
C GLU A 132 -18.10 23.36 28.57
N HIS A 133 -19.34 23.00 28.94
CA HIS A 133 -19.58 22.01 29.99
C HIS A 133 -19.06 20.61 29.62
N GLU A 134 -19.14 20.21 28.35
CA GLU A 134 -18.54 18.96 27.86
C GLU A 134 -17.01 18.98 27.98
N GLN A 135 -16.36 20.11 27.64
CA GLN A 135 -14.91 20.28 27.80
C GLN A 135 -14.48 20.30 29.28
N ASN A 136 -15.32 20.83 30.16
CA ASN A 136 -15.08 20.86 31.61
C ASN A 136 -15.37 19.50 32.29
N GLY A 137 -16.02 18.56 31.58
CA GLY A 137 -16.32 17.21 32.07
C GLY A 137 -17.69 17.05 32.74
N ASP A 138 -18.52 18.10 32.77
CA ASP A 138 -19.87 18.09 33.35
C ASP A 138 -20.91 17.58 32.34
N LEU A 139 -20.87 16.27 32.08
CA LEU A 139 -21.66 15.61 31.04
C LEU A 139 -23.18 15.73 31.26
N ASP A 140 -23.64 15.71 32.51
CA ASP A 140 -25.07 15.74 32.84
C ASP A 140 -25.70 17.09 32.49
N GLU A 141 -25.01 18.20 32.79
CA GLU A 141 -25.45 19.55 32.43
C GLU A 141 -25.34 19.80 30.92
N ALA A 142 -24.25 19.33 30.29
CA ALA A 142 -24.06 19.40 28.84
C ALA A 142 -25.22 18.72 28.08
N LEU A 143 -25.66 17.53 28.50
CA LEU A 143 -26.77 16.82 27.87
C LEU A 143 -28.10 17.57 27.97
N LEU A 144 -28.36 18.26 29.09
CA LEU A 144 -29.56 19.09 29.25
C LEU A 144 -29.54 20.30 28.32
N LEU A 145 -28.39 20.94 28.18
CA LEU A 145 -28.19 22.10 27.30
C LEU A 145 -28.28 21.69 25.82
N TYR A 146 -27.71 20.55 25.42
CA TYR A 146 -27.87 20.01 24.07
C TYR A 146 -29.35 19.74 23.73
N ARG A 147 -30.08 19.07 24.63
CA ARG A 147 -31.52 18.82 24.44
C ARG A 147 -32.32 20.11 24.31
N ARG A 148 -31.95 21.14 25.08
CA ARG A 148 -32.58 22.46 25.01
C ARG A 148 -32.27 23.16 23.69
N ALA A 149 -31.03 23.11 23.22
CA ALA A 149 -30.61 23.71 21.96
C ALA A 149 -31.34 23.07 20.76
N PHE A 150 -31.36 21.73 20.67
CA PHE A 150 -32.05 21.00 19.59
C PHE A 150 -33.58 21.16 19.63
N ARG A 151 -34.15 21.48 20.80
CA ARG A 151 -35.59 21.78 20.91
C ARG A 151 -35.94 23.16 20.34
N ILE A 152 -35.00 24.12 20.38
CA ILE A 152 -35.21 25.46 19.84
C ILE A 152 -35.00 25.45 18.32
N ASP A 153 -33.94 24.80 17.85
CA ASP A 153 -33.67 24.66 16.42
C ASP A 153 -32.92 23.35 16.15
N ASP A 154 -33.33 22.64 15.10
CA ASP A 154 -32.76 21.33 14.73
C ASP A 154 -31.41 21.47 13.98
N GLN A 155 -31.13 22.64 13.40
CA GLN A 155 -29.95 22.90 12.55
C GLN A 155 -28.79 23.58 13.31
N VAL A 156 -28.85 23.62 14.65
CA VAL A 156 -27.87 24.31 15.50
C VAL A 156 -26.46 23.76 15.33
N ASP A 157 -26.30 22.44 15.22
CA ASP A 157 -25.00 21.78 14.99
C ASP A 157 -24.36 22.23 13.67
N ARG A 158 -25.15 22.39 12.60
CA ARG A 158 -24.64 22.90 11.31
C ARG A 158 -24.21 24.36 11.39
N ALA A 159 -24.94 25.17 12.16
CA ALA A 159 -24.61 26.57 12.37
C ALA A 159 -23.31 26.72 13.19
N PHE A 160 -23.15 25.90 14.24
CA PHE A 160 -21.94 25.87 15.07
C PHE A 160 -20.70 25.49 14.24
N ARG A 161 -20.75 24.39 13.48
CA ARG A 161 -19.64 23.95 12.61
C ARG A 161 -19.26 25.00 11.56
N ARG A 162 -20.24 25.73 11.04
CA ARG A 162 -20.01 26.83 10.09
C ARG A 162 -19.24 27.97 10.77
N GLU A 163 -19.60 28.33 12.00
CA GLU A 163 -18.90 29.37 12.76
C GLU A 163 -17.46 28.95 13.09
N GLU A 164 -17.22 27.70 13.47
CA GLU A 164 -15.87 27.20 13.75
C GLU A 164 -14.97 27.21 12.50
N LYS A 165 -15.51 26.80 11.34
CA LYS A 165 -14.79 26.89 10.07
C LYS A 165 -14.42 28.33 9.73
N LEU A 166 -15.34 29.28 9.93
CA LEU A 166 -15.07 30.70 9.68
C LEU A 166 -14.01 31.26 10.65
N LYS A 167 -14.03 30.85 11.92
CA LYS A 167 -12.99 31.21 12.90
C LYS A 167 -11.62 30.65 12.53
N ALA A 168 -11.56 29.39 12.09
CA ALA A 168 -10.32 28.76 11.65
C ALA A 168 -9.72 29.46 10.41
N ILE A 169 -10.57 29.87 9.46
CA ILE A 169 -10.15 30.64 8.28
C ILE A 169 -9.65 32.04 8.68
N LEU A 170 -10.31 32.71 9.62
CA LEU A 170 -9.84 34.01 10.12
C LEU A 170 -8.47 33.88 10.80
N GLN A 171 -8.28 32.84 11.62
CA GLN A 171 -7.01 32.57 12.31
C GLN A 171 -5.88 32.25 11.33
N SER A 172 -6.16 31.53 10.23
CA SER A 172 -5.16 31.28 9.19
C SER A 172 -4.82 32.56 8.41
N GLN A 173 -5.79 33.46 8.16
CA GLN A 173 -5.54 34.74 7.50
C GLN A 173 -4.73 35.71 8.37
N THR A 174 -4.95 35.78 9.69
CA THR A 174 -4.16 36.63 10.59
C THR A 174 -2.73 36.13 10.76
N ALA A 175 -2.50 34.81 10.75
CA ALA A 175 -1.17 34.21 10.76
C ALA A 175 -0.34 34.57 9.51
N VAL A 176 -1.00 34.66 8.34
CA VAL A 176 -0.35 35.04 7.06
C VAL A 176 -0.08 36.55 6.97
N ALA A 177 -0.86 37.39 7.65
CA ALA A 177 -0.59 38.83 7.70
C ALA A 177 0.65 39.18 8.56
N SER A 178 0.94 38.38 9.59
CA SER A 178 2.12 38.57 10.45
C SER A 178 3.46 38.22 9.78
N SER A 179 3.45 37.47 8.65
CA SER A 179 4.68 37.04 7.96
C SER A 179 5.14 37.98 6.83
N LYS A 180 4.35 39.01 6.49
CA LYS A 180 4.67 39.96 5.39
C LYS A 180 5.54 41.16 5.80
N GLY A 181 5.98 41.25 7.06
CA GLY A 181 6.83 42.33 7.56
C GLY A 181 8.29 41.94 7.78
N ARG A 182 9.03 41.49 6.75
CA ARG A 182 10.50 41.36 6.83
C ARG A 182 11.18 41.46 5.47
N THR A 183 11.18 42.65 4.87
CA THR A 183 11.94 42.97 3.65
C THR A 183 13.09 43.92 3.96
N THR A 184 14.08 43.46 4.75
CA THR A 184 15.39 44.12 4.93
C THR A 184 16.50 43.09 5.20
N GLY A 185 16.51 41.97 4.46
CA GLY A 185 17.52 40.91 4.63
C GLY A 185 18.10 40.35 3.32
N VAL A 186 17.76 40.95 2.17
CA VAL A 186 18.19 40.46 0.86
C VAL A 186 19.57 41.04 0.46
N ASP A 187 19.92 42.24 0.96
CA ASP A 187 21.25 42.84 0.72
C ASP A 187 22.37 42.21 1.56
N GLU A 188 22.06 41.63 2.72
CA GLU A 188 23.06 40.95 3.55
C GLU A 188 23.43 39.55 3.02
N LEU A 189 22.52 38.93 2.25
CA LEU A 189 22.73 37.61 1.64
C LEU A 189 23.52 37.71 0.32
N ALA A 190 23.34 38.81 -0.42
CA ALA A 190 24.13 39.12 -1.62
C ALA A 190 25.62 39.32 -1.30
N GLY A 191 25.93 40.01 -0.19
CA GLY A 191 27.31 40.18 0.29
C GLY A 191 27.99 38.88 0.78
N ARG A 192 27.21 37.87 1.18
CA ARG A 192 27.74 36.52 1.51
C ARG A 192 28.00 35.67 0.26
N PHE A 193 27.28 35.91 -0.83
CA PHE A 193 27.45 35.17 -2.08
C PHE A 193 28.72 35.59 -2.84
N GLU A 194 29.08 36.88 -2.83
CA GLU A 194 30.32 37.36 -3.47
C GLU A 194 31.61 36.90 -2.77
N LYS A 195 31.54 36.51 -1.49
CA LYS A 195 32.67 35.92 -0.76
C LYS A 195 32.92 34.44 -1.07
N VAL A 196 31.99 33.75 -1.73
CA VAL A 196 32.07 32.31 -2.03
C VAL A 196 32.67 32.04 -3.42
N VAL A 197 32.85 33.05 -4.28
CA VAL A 197 33.37 32.89 -5.65
C VAL A 197 34.85 33.30 -5.80
N SER A 198 35.51 33.75 -4.73
CA SER A 198 36.97 33.98 -4.76
C SER A 198 37.73 32.73 -4.33
N VAL A 199 38.34 32.06 -5.31
CA VAL A 199 39.22 30.90 -5.13
C VAL A 199 40.37 31.28 -4.19
N LYS A 200 40.32 30.78 -2.96
CA LYS A 200 41.49 30.57 -2.11
C LYS A 200 41.25 29.36 -1.22
N GLU A 201 42.11 28.37 -1.38
CA GLU A 201 42.15 27.13 -0.60
C GLU A 201 42.00 27.40 0.89
N THR A 202 40.82 27.10 1.44
CA THR A 202 40.60 26.98 2.87
C THR A 202 39.56 25.88 3.09
N GLY A 203 39.98 24.83 3.80
CA GLY A 203 39.13 23.67 4.08
C GLY A 203 37.84 24.09 4.78
N LEU A 204 36.69 23.70 4.21
CA LEU A 204 35.40 23.73 4.88
C LEU A 204 35.02 22.33 5.38
N PRO A 205 34.31 22.26 6.52
CA PRO A 205 34.08 21.03 7.25
C PRO A 205 33.01 20.19 6.55
N THR A 206 33.33 18.92 6.36
CA THR A 206 32.43 17.83 6.01
C THR A 206 31.12 17.96 6.79
N THR A 207 30.00 17.96 6.08
CA THR A 207 28.66 17.83 6.66
C THR A 207 28.62 16.56 7.51
N VAL A 208 28.60 16.76 8.82
CA VAL A 208 28.67 15.70 9.83
C VAL A 208 27.37 14.92 9.77
N ALA A 209 27.41 13.72 9.18
CA ALA A 209 26.52 12.67 9.64
C ALA A 209 26.77 12.53 11.14
N VAL A 210 25.79 12.88 11.97
CA VAL A 210 25.89 12.78 13.43
C VAL A 210 25.88 11.30 13.79
N ALA A 211 27.04 10.66 13.66
CA ALA A 211 27.33 9.38 14.25
C ALA A 211 27.41 9.62 15.77
N THR A 212 26.38 9.24 16.52
CA THR A 212 26.40 9.35 17.97
C THR A 212 27.12 8.14 18.58
N GLY A 213 27.95 8.38 19.61
CA GLY A 213 28.54 7.33 20.46
C GLY A 213 29.60 6.46 19.77
N SER A 214 29.54 5.14 20.02
CA SER A 214 30.53 4.14 19.58
C SER A 214 30.75 4.11 18.07
N LEU A 215 29.75 4.48 17.26
CA LEU A 215 29.89 4.55 15.80
C LEU A 215 30.88 5.64 15.38
N ALA A 216 30.87 6.82 16.03
CA ALA A 216 31.85 7.87 15.74
C ALA A 216 33.27 7.48 16.18
N GLN A 217 33.39 6.72 17.27
CA GLN A 217 34.69 6.20 17.71
C GLN A 217 35.25 5.19 16.69
N LEU A 218 34.40 4.28 16.21
CA LEU A 218 34.76 3.30 15.20
C LEU A 218 35.05 3.93 13.82
N ILE A 219 34.37 5.04 13.48
CA ILE A 219 34.68 5.81 12.27
C ILE A 219 36.06 6.48 12.37
N LYS A 220 36.46 6.96 13.55
CA LYS A 220 37.80 7.55 13.77
C LYS A 220 38.93 6.52 13.69
N GLU A 221 38.65 5.26 13.99
CA GLU A 221 39.60 4.15 13.85
C GLU A 221 39.83 3.75 12.39
N PHE A 222 39.04 4.29 11.44
CA PHE A 222 39.22 3.96 10.04
C PHE A 222 40.39 4.72 9.41
N PRO A 223 41.20 4.03 8.58
CA PRO A 223 42.28 4.67 7.84
C PRO A 223 41.72 5.69 6.85
N ALA A 224 42.41 6.83 6.72
CA ALA A 224 42.01 7.93 5.83
C ALA A 224 42.07 7.56 4.34
N GLU A 225 42.98 6.65 3.97
CA GLU A 225 43.10 6.12 2.62
C GLU A 225 42.65 4.66 2.59
N VAL A 226 41.51 4.41 1.95
CA VAL A 226 40.98 3.06 1.80
C VAL A 226 41.48 2.50 0.48
N GLN A 227 42.21 1.39 0.52
CA GLN A 227 42.73 0.69 -0.67
C GLN A 227 42.09 -0.70 -0.81
N PHE A 228 42.23 -1.31 -1.99
CA PHE A 228 41.96 -2.73 -2.14
C PHE A 228 43.16 -3.50 -1.61
N GLU A 229 42.93 -4.32 -0.59
CA GLU A 229 43.92 -5.18 0.05
C GLU A 229 43.57 -6.64 -0.21
N PRO A 230 44.56 -7.51 -0.46
CA PRO A 230 44.29 -8.90 -0.76
C PRO A 230 44.03 -9.65 0.55
N LEU A 231 43.09 -10.59 0.52
CA LEU A 231 42.91 -11.50 1.65
C LEU A 231 44.10 -12.47 1.79
N VAL A 232 44.78 -12.76 0.68
CA VAL A 232 45.97 -13.60 0.58
C VAL A 232 47.11 -12.77 0.01
N GLU A 233 48.15 -12.50 0.81
CA GLU A 233 49.25 -11.57 0.47
C GLU A 233 49.93 -11.85 -0.88
N ASN A 234 49.93 -13.11 -1.34
CA ASN A 234 50.63 -13.55 -2.55
C ASN A 234 49.79 -13.44 -3.84
N GLU A 235 48.52 -13.01 -3.76
CA GLU A 235 47.66 -12.88 -4.95
C GLU A 235 47.62 -11.45 -5.50
N PRO A 236 47.77 -11.25 -6.82
CA PRO A 236 47.70 -9.92 -7.42
C PRO A 236 46.26 -9.42 -7.49
N ILE A 237 46.03 -8.17 -7.05
CA ILE A 237 44.72 -7.51 -7.19
C ILE A 237 44.69 -6.66 -8.46
N HIS A 238 44.06 -7.18 -9.51
CA HIS A 238 43.89 -6.44 -10.76
C HIS A 238 43.03 -5.17 -10.61
N LEU A 239 42.10 -5.15 -9.65
CA LEU A 239 41.26 -3.98 -9.36
C LEU A 239 42.06 -2.78 -8.82
N LYS A 240 43.28 -2.99 -8.28
CA LYS A 240 44.15 -1.90 -7.80
C LYS A 240 44.81 -1.13 -8.94
N VAL A 241 44.92 -1.75 -10.13
CA VAL A 241 45.54 -1.14 -11.32
C VAL A 241 44.61 -0.12 -11.97
N LEU A 242 43.29 -0.27 -11.80
CA LEU A 242 42.31 0.64 -12.39
C LEU A 242 42.15 1.91 -11.55
N PRO A 243 42.16 3.10 -12.18
CA PRO A 243 41.71 4.34 -11.55
C PRO A 243 40.26 4.25 -11.07
N ASP A 244 39.96 4.94 -9.98
CA ASP A 244 38.63 4.94 -9.36
C ASP A 244 37.54 5.46 -10.30
N GLU A 245 37.86 6.39 -11.21
CA GLU A 245 36.93 6.92 -12.22
C GLU A 245 36.46 5.86 -13.22
N LEU A 246 37.33 4.94 -13.61
CA LEU A 246 36.98 3.82 -14.50
C LEU A 246 36.08 2.84 -13.76
N LEU A 247 36.34 2.58 -12.49
CA LEU A 247 35.49 1.74 -11.65
C LEU A 247 34.09 2.34 -11.50
N VAL A 248 33.98 3.63 -11.19
CA VAL A 248 32.69 4.34 -11.13
C VAL A 248 31.97 4.28 -12.50
N SER A 249 32.70 4.41 -13.60
CA SER A 249 32.13 4.30 -14.95
C SER A 249 31.60 2.90 -15.28
N VAL A 250 32.25 1.85 -14.76
CA VAL A 250 31.75 0.47 -14.84
C VAL A 250 30.51 0.30 -13.95
N LEU A 251 30.54 0.81 -12.72
CA LEU A 251 29.42 0.72 -11.78
C LEU A 251 28.14 1.37 -12.31
N LYS A 252 28.25 2.48 -13.06
CA LYS A 252 27.11 3.14 -13.71
C LYS A 252 26.32 2.24 -14.69
N ARG A 253 26.93 1.15 -15.18
CA ARG A 253 26.30 0.22 -16.14
C ARG A 253 25.72 -1.02 -15.46
N LEU A 254 25.93 -1.20 -14.16
CA LEU A 254 25.49 -2.38 -13.43
C LEU A 254 24.10 -2.19 -12.82
N ASP A 255 23.42 -3.31 -12.59
CA ASP A 255 22.17 -3.34 -11.86
C ASP A 255 22.35 -2.88 -10.40
N PRO A 256 21.34 -2.26 -9.78
CA PRO A 256 21.40 -1.84 -8.37
C PRO A 256 21.70 -3.01 -7.43
N THR A 257 21.23 -4.22 -7.75
CA THR A 257 21.54 -5.41 -6.94
C THR A 257 23.02 -5.82 -7.03
N SER A 258 23.64 -5.66 -8.19
CA SER A 258 25.06 -5.94 -8.40
C SER A 258 25.94 -4.88 -7.75
N ILE A 259 25.51 -3.62 -7.77
CA ILE A 259 26.16 -2.51 -7.06
C ILE A 259 26.20 -2.78 -5.56
N GLU A 260 25.07 -3.18 -4.94
CA GLU A 260 25.04 -3.53 -3.51
C GLU A 260 25.93 -4.71 -3.16
N ARG A 261 25.93 -5.74 -4.00
CA ARG A 261 26.81 -6.92 -3.81
C ARG A 261 28.27 -6.52 -3.86
N PHE A 262 28.66 -5.69 -4.83
CA PHE A 262 30.02 -5.17 -4.93
C PHE A 262 30.39 -4.35 -3.68
N GLY A 263 29.49 -3.50 -3.19
CA GLY A 263 29.68 -2.73 -1.96
C GLY A 263 29.77 -3.56 -0.67
N SER A 264 29.48 -4.86 -0.71
CA SER A 264 29.67 -5.78 0.42
C SER A 264 31.05 -6.44 0.46
N VAL A 265 31.84 -6.33 -0.62
CA VAL A 265 33.14 -7.00 -0.75
C VAL A 265 34.23 -6.34 0.11
N SER A 266 34.35 -5.02 0.04
CA SER A 266 35.38 -4.27 0.77
C SER A 266 34.92 -2.86 1.15
N ARG A 267 35.64 -2.24 2.08
CA ARG A 267 35.40 -0.84 2.46
C ARG A 267 35.58 0.12 1.29
N LYS A 268 36.62 -0.07 0.46
CA LYS A 268 36.83 0.74 -0.74
C LYS A 268 35.67 0.57 -1.73
N ALA A 269 35.24 -0.67 -1.95
CA ALA A 269 34.08 -0.94 -2.82
C ALA A 269 32.81 -0.26 -2.29
N ARG A 270 32.58 -0.28 -0.97
CA ARG A 270 31.46 0.44 -0.35
C ARG A 270 31.55 1.94 -0.63
N LEU A 271 32.70 2.57 -0.44
CA LEU A 271 32.89 4.00 -0.73
C LEU A 271 32.62 4.33 -2.20
N LEU A 272 33.15 3.55 -3.13
CA LEU A 272 32.91 3.74 -4.57
C LEU A 272 31.41 3.59 -4.92
N THR A 273 30.72 2.66 -4.27
CA THR A 273 29.27 2.49 -4.50
C THR A 273 28.41 3.58 -3.88
N LEU A 274 28.94 4.39 -2.96
CA LEU A 274 28.22 5.53 -2.38
C LEU A 274 28.33 6.79 -3.24
N ASP A 275 29.16 6.77 -4.30
CA ASP A 275 29.27 7.92 -5.19
C ASP A 275 27.90 8.28 -5.81
N SER A 276 27.58 9.56 -5.75
CA SER A 276 26.34 10.13 -6.28
C SER A 276 26.20 9.91 -7.79
N GLY A 277 27.33 9.83 -8.51
CA GLY A 277 27.38 9.61 -9.94
C GLY A 277 26.81 8.25 -10.38
N VAL A 278 26.80 7.25 -9.50
CA VAL A 278 26.25 5.91 -9.78
C VAL A 278 24.73 5.90 -9.62
N TRP A 279 24.21 6.53 -8.55
CA TRP A 279 22.78 6.48 -8.22
C TRP A 279 21.93 7.54 -8.94
N ARG A 280 22.49 8.72 -9.23
CA ARG A 280 21.80 9.79 -9.96
C ARG A 280 21.19 9.33 -11.29
N PRO A 281 21.90 8.63 -12.20
CA PRO A 281 21.30 8.15 -13.45
C PRO A 281 20.20 7.10 -13.19
N LEU A 282 20.35 6.25 -12.17
CA LEU A 282 19.34 5.25 -11.81
C LEU A 282 18.04 5.89 -11.33
N VAL A 283 18.13 6.89 -10.44
CA VAL A 283 16.97 7.65 -9.94
C VAL A 283 16.23 8.32 -11.11
N LYS A 284 16.96 9.02 -12.00
CA LYS A 284 16.38 9.67 -13.19
C LYS A 284 15.77 8.70 -14.21
N LEU A 285 16.27 7.47 -14.29
CA LEU A 285 15.74 6.45 -15.20
C LEU A 285 14.44 5.86 -14.65
N ILE A 286 14.36 5.66 -13.33
CA ILE A 286 13.29 4.92 -12.67
C ILE A 286 12.10 5.81 -12.32
N TYR A 287 12.36 6.99 -11.78
CA TYR A 287 11.33 7.94 -11.38
C TYR A 287 10.98 8.84 -12.55
N ARG A 288 10.29 8.24 -13.54
CA ARG A 288 9.68 8.95 -14.66
C ARG A 288 8.16 8.99 -14.50
N PRO A 289 7.46 9.94 -15.14
CA PRO A 289 6.00 9.89 -15.23
C PRO A 289 5.55 8.51 -15.76
N PRO A 290 4.54 7.87 -15.16
CA PRO A 290 3.58 8.40 -14.18
C PRO A 290 3.89 8.07 -12.70
N GLN A 291 5.13 7.72 -12.35
CA GLN A 291 5.51 7.48 -10.94
C GLN A 291 5.70 8.78 -10.14
N ILE A 292 6.22 9.81 -10.80
CA ILE A 292 6.33 11.17 -10.29
C ILE A 292 5.81 12.08 -11.42
N PRO A 293 4.84 12.95 -11.15
CA PRO A 293 4.25 13.80 -12.19
C PRO A 293 5.22 14.89 -12.66
N ASP A 294 5.91 15.57 -11.74
CA ASP A 294 6.78 16.72 -12.04
C ASP A 294 8.21 16.59 -11.50
N ASP A 295 9.18 17.23 -12.18
CA ASP A 295 10.58 17.28 -11.72
C ASP A 295 10.74 18.08 -10.40
N GLU A 296 9.82 19.00 -10.10
CA GLU A 296 9.78 19.77 -8.84
C GLU A 296 9.54 18.87 -7.62
N ASP A 297 8.65 17.88 -7.75
CA ASP A 297 8.39 16.90 -6.68
C ASP A 297 9.65 16.08 -6.36
N LEU A 298 10.50 15.83 -7.38
CA LEU A 298 11.76 15.14 -7.18
C LEU A 298 12.72 15.97 -6.32
N ILE A 299 12.73 17.30 -6.46
CA ILE A 299 13.54 18.20 -5.64
C ILE A 299 13.09 18.11 -4.18
N GLU A 300 11.77 18.17 -3.93
CA GLU A 300 11.22 18.04 -2.58
C GLU A 300 11.58 16.68 -1.94
N ILE A 301 11.49 15.59 -2.71
CA ILE A 301 11.91 14.26 -2.24
C ILE A 301 13.41 14.24 -1.93
N MET A 302 14.23 14.87 -2.76
CA MET A 302 15.68 14.95 -2.54
C MET A 302 16.03 15.73 -1.27
N GLU A 303 15.32 16.82 -0.96
CA GLU A 303 15.49 17.57 0.27
C GLU A 303 15.18 16.71 1.50
N ARG A 304 14.06 15.97 1.47
CA ARG A 304 13.69 15.03 2.54
C ARG A 304 14.74 13.94 2.78
N CYS A 305 15.38 13.49 1.70
CA CYS A 305 16.44 12.47 1.75
C CYS A 305 17.87 13.05 1.86
N LEU A 306 18.02 14.32 2.24
CA LEU A 306 19.33 14.99 2.45
C LEU A 306 20.26 14.91 1.22
N TYR A 307 19.71 14.98 0.00
CA TYR A 307 20.45 14.90 -1.26
C TYR A 307 21.23 13.58 -1.49
N ASP A 308 20.91 12.52 -0.74
CA ASP A 308 21.49 11.19 -0.94
C ASP A 308 20.65 10.38 -1.93
N TYR A 309 21.11 10.29 -3.18
CA TYR A 309 20.43 9.55 -4.26
C TYR A 309 20.22 8.06 -3.95
N ARG A 310 21.09 7.46 -3.14
CA ARG A 310 20.94 6.07 -2.72
C ARG A 310 19.75 5.90 -1.77
N ARG A 311 19.59 6.82 -0.81
CA ARG A 311 18.43 6.82 0.08
C ARG A 311 17.15 7.04 -0.69
N VAL A 312 17.13 8.01 -1.60
CA VAL A 312 15.98 8.24 -2.50
C VAL A 312 15.61 6.95 -3.24
N PHE A 313 16.58 6.20 -3.76
CA PHE A 313 16.31 4.95 -4.46
C PHE A 313 15.68 3.84 -3.56
N ILE A 314 15.99 3.83 -2.26
CA ILE A 314 15.52 2.81 -1.31
C ILE A 314 14.21 3.22 -0.63
N GLU A 315 14.11 4.47 -0.19
CA GLU A 315 13.03 4.98 0.66
C GLU A 315 11.85 5.53 -0.14
N GLN A 316 12.06 5.98 -1.38
CA GLN A 316 10.97 6.48 -2.19
C GLN A 316 10.09 5.31 -2.70
N PRO A 317 8.75 5.41 -2.58
CA PRO A 317 7.83 4.44 -3.14
C PRO A 317 8.00 4.31 -4.66
N ARG A 318 8.10 3.07 -5.17
CA ARG A 318 8.12 2.82 -6.61
C ARG A 318 7.29 1.61 -6.99
N ILE A 319 6.60 1.69 -8.13
CA ILE A 319 5.89 0.54 -8.70
C ILE A 319 6.87 -0.29 -9.53
N ARG A 320 6.79 -1.60 -9.35
CA ARG A 320 7.59 -2.55 -10.12
C ARG A 320 6.86 -2.95 -11.40
N MET A 321 7.52 -2.74 -12.53
CA MET A 321 7.00 -3.07 -13.86
C MET A 321 7.60 -4.37 -14.42
N ASP A 322 8.59 -4.96 -13.74
CA ASP A 322 9.28 -6.20 -14.13
C ASP A 322 8.51 -7.49 -13.76
N GLY A 323 7.20 -7.40 -13.57
CA GLY A 323 6.40 -8.51 -13.05
C GLY A 323 4.91 -8.21 -12.93
N VAL A 324 4.25 -8.97 -12.06
CA VAL A 324 2.79 -8.90 -11.84
C VAL A 324 2.51 -8.89 -10.35
N TYR A 325 1.53 -8.09 -9.95
CA TYR A 325 0.98 -8.08 -8.60
C TYR A 325 -0.22 -9.04 -8.54
N ILE A 326 -0.18 -10.01 -7.61
CA ILE A 326 -1.13 -11.12 -7.54
C ILE A 326 -1.79 -11.13 -6.16
N ALA A 327 -3.13 -11.17 -6.12
CA ALA A 327 -3.90 -11.39 -4.91
C ALA A 327 -4.72 -12.68 -5.06
N ILE A 328 -4.40 -13.69 -4.24
CA ILE A 328 -5.18 -14.93 -4.13
C ILE A 328 -6.27 -14.70 -3.09
N CYS A 329 -7.53 -14.73 -3.52
CA CYS A 329 -8.68 -14.49 -2.67
C CYS A 329 -9.54 -15.75 -2.59
N HIS A 330 -10.17 -15.97 -1.45
CA HIS A 330 -11.18 -17.02 -1.30
C HIS A 330 -12.37 -16.49 -0.53
N TYR A 331 -13.55 -16.96 -0.91
CA TYR A 331 -14.77 -16.71 -0.15
C TYR A 331 -15.59 -18.00 -0.05
N ILE A 332 -16.36 -18.09 1.02
CA ILE A 332 -17.27 -19.21 1.24
C ILE A 332 -18.64 -18.78 0.72
N ARG A 333 -19.15 -19.50 -0.27
CA ARG A 333 -20.51 -19.36 -0.76
C ARG A 333 -21.35 -20.50 -0.19
N PRO A 334 -22.50 -20.22 0.44
CA PRO A 334 -23.42 -21.29 0.80
C PRO A 334 -23.92 -21.97 -0.47
N GLY A 335 -23.76 -23.30 -0.53
CA GLY A 335 -24.33 -24.14 -1.57
C GLY A 335 -25.84 -24.28 -1.38
N LEU A 336 -26.53 -24.63 -2.46
CA LEU A 336 -27.94 -24.97 -2.38
C LEU A 336 -28.04 -26.43 -1.94
N SER A 337 -28.59 -26.68 -0.76
CA SER A 337 -28.95 -28.01 -0.30
C SER A 337 -30.46 -28.09 -0.08
N GLU A 338 -31.04 -29.21 -0.49
CA GLU A 338 -32.47 -29.49 -0.28
C GLU A 338 -32.75 -29.85 1.20
N ASN A 339 -31.74 -30.42 1.86
CA ASN A 339 -31.80 -30.83 3.27
C ASN A 339 -31.36 -29.69 4.21
N ARG A 340 -32.28 -29.23 5.07
CA ARG A 340 -32.02 -28.20 6.10
C ARG A 340 -30.95 -28.59 7.13
N TRP A 341 -30.65 -29.89 7.27
CA TRP A 341 -29.61 -30.39 8.19
C TRP A 341 -28.23 -30.56 7.55
N VAL A 342 -28.13 -30.42 6.22
CA VAL A 342 -26.86 -30.52 5.50
C VAL A 342 -26.58 -29.17 4.86
N ASN A 343 -25.68 -28.39 5.46
CA ASN A 343 -25.22 -27.13 4.87
C ASN A 343 -24.00 -27.42 4.01
N ILE A 344 -24.17 -27.43 2.69
CA ILE A 344 -23.04 -27.51 1.75
C ILE A 344 -22.45 -26.10 1.64
N SER A 345 -21.14 -25.97 1.77
CA SER A 345 -20.44 -24.70 1.55
C SER A 345 -19.39 -24.88 0.47
N HIS A 346 -19.36 -23.96 -0.50
CA HIS A 346 -18.39 -23.94 -1.56
C HIS A 346 -17.29 -22.94 -1.22
N LEU A 347 -16.05 -23.40 -1.13
CA LEU A 347 -14.89 -22.53 -1.07
C LEU A 347 -14.53 -22.13 -2.50
N ILE A 348 -14.72 -20.86 -2.84
CA ILE A 348 -14.43 -20.34 -4.18
C ILE A 348 -13.12 -19.58 -4.11
N THR A 349 -12.13 -20.04 -4.86
CA THR A 349 -10.84 -19.36 -5.03
C THR A 349 -10.83 -18.57 -6.32
N TYR A 350 -10.38 -17.32 -6.25
CA TYR A 350 -10.15 -16.49 -7.43
C TYR A 350 -8.87 -15.68 -7.27
N HIS A 351 -8.21 -15.40 -8.39
CA HIS A 351 -6.96 -14.67 -8.45
C HIS A 351 -7.18 -13.34 -9.15
N ARG A 352 -6.64 -12.26 -8.56
CA ARG A 352 -6.61 -10.94 -9.18
C ARG A 352 -5.17 -10.61 -9.56
N TYR A 353 -4.98 -10.18 -10.80
CA TYR A 353 -3.68 -9.83 -11.35
C TYR A 353 -3.67 -8.36 -11.74
N LEU A 354 -2.61 -7.63 -11.38
CA LEU A 354 -2.33 -6.28 -11.84
C LEU A 354 -0.96 -6.24 -12.51
N ARG A 355 -0.92 -5.70 -13.72
CA ARG A 355 0.32 -5.48 -14.47
C ARG A 355 0.42 -4.02 -14.89
N PHE A 356 1.53 -3.39 -14.53
CA PHE A 356 1.79 -1.98 -14.80
C PHE A 356 2.78 -1.83 -15.95
N TYR A 357 2.56 -0.82 -16.80
CA TYR A 357 3.46 -0.46 -17.90
C TYR A 357 4.04 0.96 -17.73
N PRO A 358 5.25 1.22 -18.30
CA PRO A 358 5.88 2.54 -18.24
C PRO A 358 5.10 3.66 -18.93
N ASN A 359 4.23 3.32 -19.88
CA ASN A 359 3.37 4.28 -20.58
C ASN A 359 2.17 4.75 -19.73
N GLY A 360 2.06 4.28 -18.48
CA GLY A 360 0.93 4.56 -17.60
C GLY A 360 -0.30 3.70 -17.81
N GLN A 361 -0.24 2.67 -18.66
CA GLN A 361 -1.31 1.68 -18.75
C GLN A 361 -1.20 0.63 -17.66
N VAL A 362 -2.35 0.17 -17.17
CA VAL A 362 -2.49 -0.92 -16.21
C VAL A 362 -3.48 -1.95 -16.72
N LEU A 363 -3.12 -3.22 -16.57
CA LEU A 363 -4.00 -4.36 -16.84
C LEU A 363 -4.48 -4.92 -15.53
N SER A 364 -5.80 -5.07 -15.40
CA SER A 364 -6.44 -5.75 -14.27
C SER A 364 -7.16 -6.98 -14.79
N LEU A 365 -6.87 -8.14 -14.22
CA LEU A 365 -7.50 -9.38 -14.60
C LEU A 365 -8.01 -10.14 -13.38
N LEU A 366 -9.29 -10.48 -13.40
CA LEU A 366 -9.92 -11.35 -12.42
C LEU A 366 -10.18 -12.72 -13.07
N VAL A 367 -9.58 -13.77 -12.49
CA VAL A 367 -9.75 -15.16 -12.97
C VAL A 367 -10.13 -16.07 -11.81
N ASN A 368 -11.00 -17.04 -12.09
CA ASN A 368 -11.33 -18.10 -11.14
C ASN A 368 -10.20 -19.16 -11.08
N GLU A 369 -10.30 -20.10 -10.15
CA GLU A 369 -9.34 -21.18 -9.93
C GLU A 369 -9.00 -22.03 -11.17
N GLU A 370 -9.89 -22.08 -12.16
CA GLU A 370 -9.72 -22.87 -13.39
C GLU A 370 -8.42 -22.56 -14.16
N HIS A 371 -7.95 -21.31 -14.10
CA HIS A 371 -6.72 -20.92 -14.79
C HIS A 371 -5.63 -20.60 -13.76
N GLY A 372 -4.66 -21.51 -13.66
CA GLY A 372 -3.51 -21.33 -12.79
C GLY A 372 -2.64 -20.12 -13.21
N PRO A 373 -1.87 -19.53 -12.28
CA PRO A 373 -1.02 -18.37 -12.56
C PRO A 373 0.00 -18.64 -13.68
N GLN A 374 0.46 -19.88 -13.83
CA GLN A 374 1.40 -20.28 -14.87
C GLN A 374 0.85 -20.12 -16.29
N GLN A 375 -0.47 -20.29 -16.47
CA GLN A 375 -1.13 -20.12 -17.77
C GLN A 375 -1.53 -18.66 -18.01
N VAL A 376 -2.00 -17.97 -16.98
CA VAL A 376 -2.48 -16.58 -17.07
C VAL A 376 -1.33 -15.60 -17.31
N ILE A 377 -0.19 -15.78 -16.63
CA ILE A 377 0.94 -14.83 -16.72
C ILE A 377 1.39 -14.65 -18.18
N PRO A 378 1.74 -15.69 -18.97
CA PRO A 378 2.14 -15.50 -20.37
C PRO A 378 1.08 -14.81 -21.26
N MET A 379 -0.21 -15.00 -20.94
CA MET A 379 -1.34 -14.45 -21.68
C MET A 379 -1.68 -13.01 -21.31
N LEU A 380 -1.21 -12.50 -20.17
CA LEU A 380 -1.55 -11.16 -19.62
C LEU A 380 -0.87 -10.03 -20.41
N LYS A 381 -1.31 -9.85 -21.65
CA LYS A 381 -0.89 -8.81 -22.60
C LYS A 381 -2.07 -7.87 -22.90
N PRO A 382 -1.84 -6.64 -23.39
CA PRO A 382 -2.93 -5.70 -23.72
C PRO A 382 -3.85 -6.21 -24.83
N THR A 383 -3.40 -7.19 -25.61
CA THR A 383 -4.17 -7.85 -26.68
C THR A 383 -5.15 -8.91 -26.16
N LEU A 384 -5.08 -9.27 -24.88
CA LEU A 384 -5.96 -10.26 -24.30
C LEU A 384 -7.42 -9.78 -24.36
N ARG A 385 -8.34 -10.67 -24.74
CA ARG A 385 -9.78 -10.42 -24.77
C ARG A 385 -10.44 -11.58 -24.02
N MET A 386 -10.70 -11.38 -22.73
CA MET A 386 -11.39 -12.37 -21.89
C MET A 386 -12.26 -11.69 -20.86
N LYS A 387 -13.26 -12.40 -20.34
CA LYS A 387 -14.14 -11.87 -19.29
C LYS A 387 -13.32 -11.59 -18.02
N GLY A 388 -13.58 -10.45 -17.39
CA GLY A 388 -12.87 -10.02 -16.18
C GLY A 388 -11.53 -9.35 -16.47
N PHE A 389 -11.21 -9.05 -17.73
CA PHE A 389 -10.04 -8.28 -18.15
C PHE A 389 -10.40 -6.81 -18.33
N TYR A 390 -9.65 -5.94 -17.67
CA TYR A 390 -9.82 -4.50 -17.69
C TYR A 390 -8.50 -3.82 -18.04
N ILE A 391 -8.59 -2.75 -18.81
CA ILE A 391 -7.46 -1.87 -19.14
C ILE A 391 -7.79 -0.49 -18.61
N GLY A 392 -6.83 0.15 -17.95
CA GLY A 392 -6.96 1.52 -17.49
C GLY A 392 -5.62 2.23 -17.43
N THR A 393 -5.62 3.37 -16.77
CA THR A 393 -4.44 4.20 -16.52
C THR A 393 -4.05 4.15 -15.05
N TRP A 394 -2.77 4.38 -14.75
CA TRP A 394 -2.29 4.44 -13.37
C TRP A 394 -1.38 5.64 -13.11
N LYS A 395 -1.43 6.16 -11.89
CA LYS A 395 -0.51 7.18 -11.36
C LYS A 395 -0.15 6.85 -9.91
N LEU A 396 1.04 7.28 -9.48
CA LEU A 396 1.50 7.14 -8.11
C LEU A 396 1.58 8.53 -7.47
N GLU A 397 0.85 8.74 -6.38
CA GLU A 397 0.89 9.96 -5.57
C GLU A 397 1.35 9.60 -4.16
N GLY A 398 2.58 9.97 -3.82
CA GLY A 398 3.23 9.56 -2.57
C GLY A 398 3.31 8.04 -2.43
N THR A 399 2.45 7.46 -1.57
CA THR A 399 2.35 6.00 -1.36
C THR A 399 1.08 5.39 -1.94
N THR A 400 0.19 6.20 -2.52
CA THR A 400 -1.09 5.76 -3.04
C THR A 400 -1.02 5.63 -4.55
N VAL A 401 -1.40 4.46 -5.05
CA VAL A 401 -1.54 4.18 -6.47
C VAL A 401 -3.00 4.36 -6.84
N HIS A 402 -3.26 5.26 -7.79
CA HIS A 402 -4.58 5.47 -8.35
C HIS A 402 -4.65 4.77 -9.70
N LEU A 403 -5.65 3.90 -9.85
CA LEU A 403 -6.00 3.30 -11.13
C LEU A 403 -7.32 3.91 -11.57
N THR A 404 -7.31 4.50 -12.75
CA THR A 404 -8.46 5.20 -13.34
C THR A 404 -8.82 4.55 -14.67
N ASP A 405 -10.05 4.79 -15.12
CA ASP A 405 -10.54 4.33 -16.43
C ASP A 405 -10.38 2.83 -16.68
N LEU A 406 -10.57 1.99 -15.66
CA LEU A 406 -10.56 0.54 -15.84
C LEU A 406 -11.80 0.11 -16.62
N ILE A 407 -11.66 0.01 -17.94
CA ILE A 407 -12.73 -0.34 -18.88
C ILE A 407 -12.65 -1.83 -19.20
N ASP A 408 -13.80 -2.50 -19.32
CA ASP A 408 -13.87 -3.93 -19.70
C ASP A 408 -13.34 -4.11 -21.12
N ALA A 409 -12.18 -4.75 -21.22
CA ALA A 409 -11.47 -5.05 -22.46
C ALA A 409 -11.74 -6.49 -22.93
N SER A 410 -12.85 -7.11 -22.53
CA SER A 410 -13.27 -8.44 -23.00
C SER A 410 -13.62 -8.53 -24.49
N GLY A 411 -13.54 -7.42 -25.23
CA GLY A 411 -13.86 -7.32 -26.66
C GLY A 411 -15.28 -6.84 -26.96
N ARG A 412 -16.05 -6.53 -25.90
CA ARG A 412 -17.43 -6.01 -26.01
C ARG A 412 -17.50 -4.50 -26.22
N TYR A 413 -16.50 -3.76 -25.73
CA TYR A 413 -16.47 -2.31 -25.78
C TYR A 413 -15.25 -1.82 -26.55
N PHE A 414 -15.40 -0.67 -27.20
CA PHE A 414 -14.27 0.06 -27.78
C PHE A 414 -13.34 0.55 -26.68
N ILE A 415 -12.02 0.41 -26.85
CA ILE A 415 -11.01 0.85 -25.90
C ILE A 415 -10.43 2.17 -26.41
N PRO A 416 -10.73 3.33 -25.77
CA PRO A 416 -10.07 4.59 -26.08
C PRO A 416 -8.56 4.45 -25.79
N HIS A 417 -7.70 4.96 -26.69
CA HIS A 417 -6.22 4.89 -26.61
C HIS A 417 -5.54 3.54 -26.91
N ALA A 418 -6.17 2.64 -27.68
CA ALA A 418 -5.40 1.65 -28.42
C ALA A 418 -4.60 2.37 -29.53
N THR A 419 -3.42 2.90 -29.22
CA THR A 419 -2.52 3.45 -30.22
C THR A 419 -2.15 2.34 -31.20
N ASP A 420 -2.39 2.60 -32.49
CA ASP A 420 -1.93 1.82 -33.64
C ASP A 420 -0.39 1.77 -33.67
N THR A 421 0.22 0.92 -32.85
CA THR A 421 1.65 0.58 -32.95
C THR A 421 1.85 -0.94 -32.91
N GLY A 422 1.25 -1.61 -33.89
CA GLY A 422 1.61 -2.96 -34.32
C GLY A 422 1.43 -3.05 -35.83
N PRO A 423 2.30 -3.77 -36.57
CA PRO A 423 2.20 -3.84 -38.01
C PRO A 423 0.82 -4.39 -38.37
N LYS A 424 0.10 -3.67 -39.22
CA LYS A 424 -1.17 -4.09 -39.81
C LYS A 424 -0.99 -5.51 -40.30
N ALA A 425 -1.53 -6.48 -39.56
CA ALA A 425 -1.65 -7.84 -40.02
C ALA A 425 -2.59 -7.76 -41.22
N ALA A 426 -1.98 -7.86 -42.41
CA ALA A 426 -2.68 -7.89 -43.66
C ALA A 426 -3.81 -8.90 -43.57
N SER A 427 -5.02 -8.45 -43.92
CA SER A 427 -6.17 -9.29 -44.18
C SER A 427 -5.81 -10.27 -45.30
N ILE A 428 -5.32 -11.45 -44.93
CA ILE A 428 -5.31 -12.60 -45.82
C ILE A 428 -6.72 -13.17 -45.76
N GLY A 429 -7.45 -12.93 -46.85
CA GLY A 429 -8.73 -13.56 -47.11
C GLY A 429 -8.56 -15.09 -47.11
N THR A 430 -9.35 -15.77 -46.30
CA THR A 430 -9.68 -17.17 -46.53
C THR A 430 -11.14 -17.34 -46.19
N SER A 431 -11.91 -17.58 -47.24
CA SER A 431 -13.33 -17.94 -47.23
C SER A 431 -13.59 -19.08 -46.24
N VAL A 432 -14.37 -18.80 -45.20
CA VAL A 432 -15.22 -19.80 -44.55
C VAL A 432 -16.58 -19.15 -44.35
N ASN A 433 -17.48 -19.45 -45.29
CA ASN A 433 -18.92 -19.22 -45.15
C ASN A 433 -19.47 -20.15 -44.07
N THR A 434 -19.86 -19.61 -42.91
CA THR A 434 -20.95 -20.16 -42.08
C THR A 434 -21.49 -19.06 -41.16
N HIS A 435 -22.72 -18.60 -41.45
CA HIS A 435 -23.68 -17.92 -40.58
C HIS A 435 -23.16 -17.14 -39.35
N ALA A 436 -22.82 -15.86 -39.54
CA ALA A 436 -22.68 -14.89 -38.45
C ALA A 436 -23.44 -13.60 -38.79
N ASN A 437 -24.76 -13.69 -38.91
CA ASN A 437 -25.62 -12.50 -38.87
C ASN A 437 -25.90 -12.17 -37.40
N ASN A 438 -25.63 -10.92 -37.01
CA ASN A 438 -25.74 -10.27 -35.69
C ASN A 438 -24.49 -10.31 -34.79
N MET A 439 -23.45 -9.57 -35.17
CA MET A 439 -22.58 -8.91 -34.18
C MET A 439 -23.09 -7.47 -33.99
N PRO A 440 -23.52 -7.05 -32.78
CA PRO A 440 -23.85 -5.66 -32.52
C PRO A 440 -22.60 -4.79 -32.68
N ALA A 441 -22.77 -3.57 -33.20
CA ALA A 441 -21.70 -2.57 -33.30
C ALA A 441 -21.01 -2.39 -31.93
N PRO A 442 -19.69 -2.09 -31.89
CA PRO A 442 -18.97 -1.93 -30.63
C PRO A 442 -19.61 -0.80 -29.81
N GLU A 443 -20.24 -1.15 -28.70
CA GLU A 443 -20.83 -0.18 -27.78
C GLU A 443 -19.73 0.55 -27.00
N TYR A 444 -19.99 1.78 -26.59
CA TYR A 444 -19.14 2.47 -25.62
C TYR A 444 -19.40 1.91 -24.21
N ALA A 445 -18.34 1.71 -23.43
CA ALA A 445 -18.48 1.25 -22.05
C ALA A 445 -19.19 2.32 -21.22
N LYS A 446 -20.33 1.96 -20.62
CA LYS A 446 -21.15 2.87 -19.80
C LYS A 446 -20.51 3.17 -18.43
N TYR A 447 -19.69 2.24 -17.95
CA TYR A 447 -19.03 2.33 -16.65
C TYR A 447 -17.55 2.01 -16.78
N ALA A 448 -16.71 2.81 -16.11
CA ALA A 448 -15.34 2.46 -15.75
C ALA A 448 -15.27 2.11 -14.27
N PHE A 449 -14.17 1.48 -13.87
CA PHE A 449 -13.84 1.31 -12.48
C PHE A 449 -12.62 2.15 -12.09
N GLY A 450 -12.67 2.68 -10.87
CA GLY A 450 -11.55 3.30 -10.19
C GLY A 450 -11.07 2.39 -9.05
N MET A 451 -9.76 2.29 -8.86
CA MET A 451 -9.19 1.56 -7.74
C MET A 451 -8.07 2.36 -7.09
N MET A 452 -8.11 2.48 -5.77
CA MET A 452 -7.06 3.10 -4.96
C MET A 452 -6.33 2.04 -4.16
N LEU A 453 -5.00 2.01 -4.26
CA LEU A 453 -4.14 1.06 -3.57
C LEU A 453 -3.08 1.78 -2.73
N THR A 454 -2.79 1.31 -1.53
CA THR A 454 -1.58 1.72 -0.79
C THR A 454 -0.42 0.80 -1.12
N LEU A 455 0.71 1.38 -1.54
CA LEU A 455 1.95 0.67 -1.78
C LEU A 455 2.76 0.55 -0.48
N LYS A 456 3.14 -0.68 -0.14
CA LYS A 456 3.91 -1.00 1.07
C LYS A 456 5.18 -1.80 0.71
N SER A 457 6.24 -1.55 1.46
CA SER A 457 7.54 -2.20 1.29
C SER A 457 7.75 -3.24 2.40
N ARG A 458 8.01 -4.50 2.04
CA ARG A 458 8.38 -5.56 3.00
C ARG A 458 9.41 -6.52 2.39
N PRO A 459 10.72 -6.43 2.73
CA PRO A 459 11.43 -5.39 3.51
C PRO A 459 11.56 -4.04 2.77
N LEU A 460 12.10 -3.01 3.46
CA LEU A 460 12.33 -1.66 2.94
C LEU A 460 13.03 -1.69 1.56
N GLY A 461 12.62 -0.79 0.65
CA GLY A 461 13.12 -0.71 -0.73
C GLY A 461 12.63 -1.77 -1.72
N ARG A 462 11.85 -2.78 -1.31
CA ARG A 462 11.30 -3.78 -2.25
C ARG A 462 9.99 -3.39 -2.91
N TRP A 463 9.14 -2.63 -2.22
CA TRP A 463 7.83 -2.14 -2.73
C TRP A 463 6.98 -3.23 -3.40
N ASN A 464 6.77 -4.32 -2.66
CA ASN A 464 6.26 -5.58 -3.16
C ASN A 464 4.84 -5.92 -2.70
N LYS A 465 4.19 -5.05 -1.91
CA LYS A 465 2.83 -5.30 -1.41
C LYS A 465 1.93 -4.11 -1.74
N MET A 466 0.74 -4.38 -2.26
CA MET A 466 -0.30 -3.37 -2.46
C MET A 466 -1.58 -3.77 -1.70
N GLU A 467 -2.16 -2.85 -0.96
CA GLU A 467 -3.42 -3.03 -0.23
C GLU A 467 -4.50 -2.17 -0.85
N ILE A 468 -5.69 -2.71 -1.11
CA ILE A 468 -6.80 -1.94 -1.67
C ILE A 468 -7.37 -1.04 -0.57
N LEU A 469 -7.47 0.25 -0.85
CA LEU A 469 -8.12 1.24 0.01
C LEU A 469 -9.56 1.49 -0.41
N GLY A 470 -9.81 1.55 -1.71
CA GLY A 470 -11.11 1.88 -2.26
C GLY A 470 -11.28 1.33 -3.67
N TYR A 471 -12.52 1.01 -3.99
CA TYR A 471 -12.93 0.56 -5.32
C TYR A 471 -14.25 1.24 -5.64
N GLU A 472 -14.34 1.85 -6.81
CA GLU A 472 -15.51 2.63 -7.21
C GLU A 472 -15.87 2.33 -8.65
N SER A 473 -17.15 2.43 -8.98
CA SER A 473 -17.62 2.47 -10.36
C SER A 473 -17.92 3.90 -10.75
N VAL A 474 -17.36 4.35 -11.86
CA VAL A 474 -17.58 5.68 -12.44
C VAL A 474 -18.43 5.51 -13.69
N LYS A 475 -19.56 6.22 -13.76
CA LYS A 475 -20.40 6.23 -14.95
C LYS A 475 -19.79 7.20 -15.98
N MET A 476 -19.49 6.74 -17.18
CA MET A 476 -18.77 7.55 -18.18
C MET A 476 -19.56 8.77 -18.66
N ASP A 477 -20.89 8.64 -18.78
CA ASP A 477 -21.74 9.72 -19.31
C ASP A 477 -21.94 10.88 -18.32
N THR A 478 -21.90 10.58 -17.02
CA THR A 478 -22.29 11.53 -15.96
C THR A 478 -21.11 11.90 -15.06
N GLY A 479 -20.07 11.08 -15.01
CA GLY A 479 -18.94 11.24 -14.10
C GLY A 479 -19.24 10.79 -12.66
N ASP A 480 -20.48 10.38 -12.35
CA ASP A 480 -20.87 9.97 -11.01
C ASP A 480 -20.11 8.71 -10.56
N SER A 481 -19.38 8.83 -9.45
CA SER A 481 -18.71 7.71 -8.80
C SER A 481 -19.57 7.10 -7.69
N HIS A 482 -19.62 5.78 -7.67
CA HIS A 482 -20.31 5.00 -6.65
C HIS A 482 -19.33 4.04 -5.99
N PRO A 483 -19.07 4.14 -4.67
CA PRO A 483 -18.14 3.27 -3.98
C PRO A 483 -18.71 1.85 -3.88
N ILE A 484 -17.88 0.87 -4.27
CA ILE A 484 -18.19 -0.55 -4.17
C ILE A 484 -17.63 -1.05 -2.83
N SER A 485 -18.51 -1.64 -2.02
CA SER A 485 -18.11 -2.17 -0.72
C SER A 485 -17.15 -3.35 -0.86
N LEU A 486 -15.97 -3.21 -0.27
CA LEU A 486 -14.90 -4.20 -0.28
C LEU A 486 -15.03 -5.10 0.95
N LYS A 487 -15.36 -6.39 0.75
CA LYS A 487 -15.42 -7.39 1.83
C LYS A 487 -14.31 -8.40 1.66
N HIS A 488 -13.51 -8.58 2.72
CA HIS A 488 -12.45 -9.61 2.84
C HIS A 488 -11.38 -9.55 1.74
N GLU A 489 -10.89 -8.35 1.41
CA GLU A 489 -9.89 -8.22 0.37
C GLU A 489 -8.49 -8.61 0.83
N ARG A 490 -7.85 -9.47 0.04
CA ARG A 490 -6.45 -9.82 0.24
C ARG A 490 -5.54 -8.82 -0.47
N PRO A 491 -4.37 -8.50 0.10
CA PRO A 491 -3.39 -7.65 -0.55
C PRO A 491 -2.81 -8.33 -1.78
N PHE A 492 -2.36 -7.51 -2.74
CA PHE A 492 -1.55 -7.98 -3.84
C PHE A 492 -0.09 -8.11 -3.43
N TRP A 493 0.53 -9.19 -3.87
CA TRP A 493 1.96 -9.44 -3.71
C TRP A 493 2.65 -9.46 -5.07
N PHE A 494 3.79 -8.78 -5.16
CA PHE A 494 4.57 -8.72 -6.37
C PHE A 494 5.28 -10.06 -6.65
N SER A 495 5.15 -10.55 -7.87
CA SER A 495 5.88 -11.69 -8.42
C SER A 495 6.67 -11.26 -9.65
N LYS A 496 7.99 -11.51 -9.64
CA LYS A 496 8.88 -11.17 -10.76
C LYS A 496 8.66 -12.16 -11.91
N VAL A 497 8.52 -11.65 -13.13
CA VAL A 497 8.29 -12.49 -14.32
C VAL A 497 9.44 -12.28 -15.31
N LYS A 498 10.21 -13.34 -15.57
CA LYS A 498 11.41 -13.26 -16.43
C LYS A 498 11.10 -12.78 -17.85
N SER A 499 9.98 -13.23 -18.43
CA SER A 499 9.56 -12.84 -19.78
C SER A 499 9.12 -11.38 -19.90
N TYR A 500 8.98 -10.67 -18.78
CA TYR A 500 8.62 -9.25 -18.75
C TYR A 500 9.82 -8.34 -18.55
N GLY A 501 11.01 -8.90 -18.31
CA GLY A 501 12.25 -8.16 -18.41
C GLY A 501 12.43 -7.70 -19.85
N ILE A 502 12.54 -6.39 -20.05
CA ILE A 502 13.05 -5.79 -21.28
C ILE A 502 14.57 -5.93 -21.25
#